data_AF-A0A1M4EDV4-F1
#
_entry.id   AF-A0A1M4EDV4-F1
#
_cell.length_a   1.000
_cell.length_b   1.000
_cell.length_c   1.000
_cell.angle_alpha   90.00
_cell.angle_beta   90.00
_cell.angle_gamma   90.00
#
_symmetry.space_group_name_H-M   'P 1'
#
loop_
_entity.id
_entity.type
_entity.pdbx_description
1 polymer ?
#
loop_
_entity_poly.entity_id
_entity_poly.type
_entity_poly.pdbx_seq_one_letter_code
_entity_poly.pdbx_strand_id
1 'polypeptide(L)'
;MRGPIGAPSTVLIEDGLRRAGYPGLADEISARFRALCERSGSAENFRRADGEGLRDRACTWTSDAYLILAAAHERRAAVSVPTAATSG
;
A
#
# COMPACT_ATOMS: atom_id res chain seq x y z
N MET A 1 7.39 8.52 -21.55
CA MET A 1 7.93 9.00 -20.26
C MET A 1 7.31 8.18 -19.13
N ARG A 2 8.05 7.76 -18.10
CA ARG A 2 7.48 7.08 -16.92
C ARG A 2 7.33 8.12 -15.81
N GLY A 3 6.08 8.38 -15.41
CA GLY A 3 5.76 9.36 -14.36
C GLY A 3 6.20 8.92 -12.96
N PRO A 4 6.14 9.84 -11.98
CA PRO A 4 6.40 9.52 -10.58
C PRO A 4 5.33 8.54 -10.04
N ILE A 5 5.63 7.91 -8.90
CA ILE A 5 4.67 7.05 -8.19
C ILE A 5 3.67 7.98 -7.49
N GLY A 6 2.38 7.77 -7.74
CA GLY A 6 1.28 8.51 -7.12
C GLY A 6 0.44 7.62 -6.20
N ALA A 7 -0.02 8.17 -5.08
CA ALA A 7 -0.80 7.44 -4.10
C ALA A 7 -2.16 6.93 -4.66
N PRO A 8 -2.99 7.75 -5.36
CA PRO A 8 -4.28 7.28 -5.86
C PRO A 8 -4.17 6.17 -6.91
N SER A 9 -3.21 6.29 -7.83
CA SER A 9 -3.01 5.27 -8.87
C SER A 9 -2.52 3.94 -8.27
N THR A 10 -1.74 3.98 -7.19
CA THR A 10 -1.30 2.77 -6.49
C THR A 10 -2.47 2.00 -5.87
N VAL A 11 -3.41 2.71 -5.24
CA VAL A 11 -4.63 2.11 -4.68
C VAL A 11 -5.49 1.46 -5.78
N LEU A 12 -5.68 2.15 -6.91
CA LEU A 12 -6.44 1.61 -8.05
C LEU A 12 -5.79 0.36 -8.66
N ILE A 13 -4.46 0.33 -8.76
CA ILE A 13 -3.72 -0.82 -9.27
C ILE A 13 -3.85 -2.01 -8.31
N GLU A 14 -3.72 -1.80 -6.99
CA GLU A 14 -3.89 -2.86 -5.99
C GLU A 14 -5.30 -3.48 -6.05
N ASP A 15 -6.34 -2.65 -6.03
CA ASP A 15 -7.73 -3.10 -6.07
C ASP A 15 -8.04 -3.82 -7.40
N GLY A 16 -7.58 -3.28 -8.53
CA GLY A 16 -7.75 -3.88 -9.84
C GLY A 16 -7.08 -5.26 -9.96
N LEU A 17 -5.82 -5.38 -9.52
CA LEU A 17 -5.11 -6.66 -9.50
C LEU A 17 -5.83 -7.69 -8.64
N ARG A 18 -6.32 -7.27 -7.48
CA ARG A 18 -7.02 -8.17 -6.57
C ARG A 18 -8.32 -8.68 -7.17
N ARG A 19 -9.14 -7.79 -7.72
CA ARG A 19 -10.42 -8.15 -8.38
C ARG A 19 -10.22 -9.02 -9.62
N ALA A 20 -9.08 -8.86 -10.29
CA ALA A 20 -8.70 -9.67 -11.44
C ALA A 20 -8.13 -11.05 -11.06
N GLY A 21 -8.09 -11.42 -9.77
CA GLY A 21 -7.62 -12.73 -9.32
C GLY A 21 -6.11 -12.83 -9.13
N TYR A 22 -5.40 -11.70 -9.00
CA TYR A 22 -3.96 -11.63 -8.74
C TYR A 22 -3.64 -11.12 -7.31
N PRO A 23 -4.06 -11.82 -6.25
CA PRO A 23 -3.92 -11.33 -4.87
C PRO A 23 -2.45 -11.17 -4.44
N GLY A 24 -1.56 -12.06 -4.88
CA GLY A 24 -0.14 -11.98 -4.53
C GLY A 24 0.55 -10.72 -5.09
N LEU A 25 0.22 -10.34 -6.34
CA LEU A 25 0.75 -9.12 -6.93
C LEU A 25 0.14 -7.87 -6.27
N ALA A 26 -1.14 -7.93 -5.91
CA ALA A 26 -1.78 -6.86 -5.13
C ALA A 26 -1.12 -6.68 -3.75
N ASP A 27 -0.79 -7.78 -3.05
CA ASP A 27 -0.08 -7.73 -1.77
C ASP A 27 1.34 -7.18 -1.91
N GLU A 28 2.06 -7.52 -2.99
CA GLU A 28 3.38 -6.97 -3.28
C GLU A 28 3.32 -5.45 -3.49
N ILE A 29 2.38 -4.96 -4.30
CA ILE A 29 2.18 -3.52 -4.54
C ILE A 29 1.85 -2.79 -3.23
N SER A 30 0.94 -3.34 -2.43
CA SER A 30 0.58 -2.79 -1.12
C SER A 30 1.80 -2.71 -0.20
N ALA A 31 2.57 -3.78 -0.07
CA ALA A 31 3.75 -3.83 0.79
C ALA A 31 4.82 -2.81 0.36
N ARG A 32 5.11 -2.73 -0.94
CA ARG A 32 6.10 -1.79 -1.46
C ARG A 32 5.69 -0.33 -1.25
N PHE A 33 4.41 -0.01 -1.41
CA PHE A 33 3.90 1.34 -1.19
C PHE A 33 3.91 1.72 0.29
N ARG A 34 3.48 0.83 1.19
CA ARG A 34 3.55 1.07 2.64
C ARG A 34 4.97 1.34 3.11
N ALA A 35 5.91 0.47 2.71
CA ALA A 35 7.32 0.64 3.02
C ALA A 35 7.91 1.93 2.42
N LEU A 36 7.41 2.39 1.27
CA LEU A 36 7.80 3.68 0.68
C LEU A 36 7.33 4.86 1.54
N CYS A 37 6.07 4.86 1.99
CA CYS A 37 5.54 5.88 2.90
C CYS A 37 6.26 5.88 4.24
N GLU A 38 6.55 4.72 4.82
CA GLU A 38 7.29 4.60 6.08
C GLU A 38 8.71 5.17 6.02
N ARG A 39 9.38 5.04 4.86
CA ARG A 39 10.74 5.58 4.66
C ARG A 39 10.76 7.07 4.29
N SER A 40 9.83 7.49 3.43
CA SER A 40 9.89 8.80 2.75
C SER A 40 8.80 9.78 3.20
N GLY A 41 7.96 9.39 4.17
CA GLY A 41 6.83 10.18 4.63
C GLY A 41 5.69 10.25 3.61
N SER A 42 4.73 11.14 3.87
CA SER A 42 3.52 11.28 3.05
C SER A 42 3.69 12.29 1.92
N ALA A 43 4.73 12.14 1.10
CA ALA A 43 4.93 13.04 -0.02
C ALA A 43 3.81 12.91 -1.07
N GLU A 44 3.49 14.00 -1.78
CA GLU A 44 2.47 14.03 -2.82
C GLU A 44 2.71 12.97 -3.90
N ASN A 45 3.97 12.83 -4.33
CA ASN A 45 4.42 11.84 -5.30
C ASN A 45 5.85 11.39 -4.95
N PHE A 46 6.26 10.21 -5.43
CA PHE A 46 7.61 9.69 -5.17
C PHE A 46 8.40 9.49 -6.47
N ARG A 47 9.70 9.81 -6.41
CA ARG A 47 10.60 9.55 -7.53
C ARG A 47 10.77 8.05 -7.72
N ARG A 48 10.59 7.57 -8.96
CA ARG A 48 10.68 6.14 -9.28
C ARG A 48 12.04 5.51 -8.92
N ALA A 49 13.14 6.25 -9.08
CA ALA A 49 14.48 5.67 -9.02
C ALA A 49 14.90 5.24 -7.60
N ASP A 50 14.41 5.90 -6.55
CA ASP A 50 14.75 5.57 -5.16
C ASP A 50 13.65 5.86 -4.13
N GLY A 51 12.49 6.37 -4.55
CA GLY A 51 11.39 6.67 -3.65
C GLY A 51 11.52 7.99 -2.91
N GLU A 52 12.38 8.91 -3.33
CA GLU A 52 12.42 10.26 -2.75
C GLU A 52 11.05 10.95 -2.85
N GLY A 53 10.57 11.49 -1.73
CA GLY A 53 9.34 12.28 -1.70
C GLY A 53 9.51 13.59 -2.45
N LEU A 54 8.71 13.77 -3.50
CA LEU A 54 8.67 14.99 -4.32
C LEU A 54 7.46 15.84 -3.92
N ARG A 55 7.63 17.16 -3.97
CA ARG A 55 6.61 18.18 -3.67
C ARG A 55 6.19 18.18 -2.19
N ASP A 56 4.92 18.48 -1.90
CA ASP A 56 4.40 18.56 -0.54
C ASP A 56 4.73 17.28 0.23
N ARG A 57 5.44 17.43 1.35
CA ARG A 57 5.96 16.33 2.17
C ARG A 57 4.93 15.80 3.17
N ALA A 58 3.74 16.45 3.25
CA ALA A 58 2.66 16.09 4.16
C ALA A 58 1.30 16.09 3.43
N CYS A 59 1.22 15.36 2.32
CA CYS A 59 0.02 15.28 1.52
C CYS A 59 -1.02 14.31 2.12
N THR A 60 -2.22 14.82 2.42
CA THR A 60 -3.32 14.06 3.03
C THR A 60 -3.67 12.81 2.22
N TRP A 61 -3.72 12.91 0.88
CA TRP A 61 -4.10 11.76 0.05
C TRP A 61 -3.10 10.60 0.10
N THR A 62 -1.84 10.87 0.45
CA THR A 62 -0.81 9.82 0.58
C THR A 62 -0.95 9.12 1.91
N SER A 63 -1.23 9.88 2.97
CA SER A 63 -1.58 9.33 4.28
C SER A 63 -2.86 8.49 4.20
N ASP A 64 -3.90 8.97 3.52
CA ASP A 64 -5.15 8.23 3.35
C ASP A 64 -4.94 6.93 2.58
N ALA A 65 -4.20 6.96 1.47
CA ALA A 65 -3.86 5.77 0.70
C ALA A 65 -3.05 4.75 1.53
N TYR A 66 -2.08 5.22 2.32
CA TYR A 66 -1.34 4.36 3.24
C TYR A 66 -2.28 3.67 4.23
N LEU A 67 -3.16 4.43 4.90
CA LEU A 67 -4.09 3.89 5.89
C LEU A 67 -5.08 2.89 5.29
N ILE A 68 -5.59 3.15 4.08
CA ILE A 68 -6.46 2.22 3.35
C ILE A 68 -5.75 0.88 3.13
N LEU A 69 -4.53 0.92 2.61
CA LEU A 69 -3.75 -0.28 2.29
C LEU A 69 -3.28 -1.01 3.54
N ALA A 70 -2.87 -0.29 4.59
CA ALA A 70 -2.49 -0.87 5.88
C ALA A 70 -3.70 -1.56 6.55
N ALA A 71 -4.85 -0.90 6.63
CA ALA A 71 -6.04 -1.49 7.21
C ALA A 71 -6.53 -2.72 6.42
N ALA A 72 -6.40 -2.70 5.10
CA ALA A 72 -6.71 -3.87 4.26
C ALA A 72 -5.74 -5.04 4.51
N HIS A 73 -4.46 -4.75 4.67
CA HIS A 73 -3.45 -5.74 5.03
C HIS A 73 -3.73 -6.38 6.39
N GLU A 74 -3.98 -5.58 7.43
CA GLU A 74 -4.29 -6.05 8.78
C GLU A 74 -5.55 -6.95 8.80
N ARG A 75 -6.62 -6.52 8.13
CA ARG A 75 -7.85 -7.33 8.02
C ARG A 75 -7.60 -8.69 7.38
N ARG A 76 -6.72 -8.75 6.36
CA ARG A 76 -6.38 -10.01 5.68
C ARG A 76 -5.46 -10.88 6.52
N ALA A 77 -4.49 -10.29 7.22
CA ALA A 77 -3.62 -10.99 8.15
C ALA A 77 -4.43 -11.67 9.26
N ALA A 78 -5.42 -10.96 9.83
CA ALA A 78 -6.31 -11.51 10.84
C ALA A 78 -7.14 -12.72 10.36
N VAL A 79 -7.51 -12.77 9.08
CA VAL A 79 -8.22 -13.92 8.47
C VAL A 79 -7.29 -15.12 8.25
N SER A 80 -5.98 -14.87 8.10
CA SER A 80 -4.99 -15.92 7.83
C SER A 80 -4.46 -16.64 9.07
N VAL A 81 -4.66 -16.08 10.27
CA VAL A 81 -4.31 -16.76 11.53
C VAL A 81 -5.41 -17.78 11.85
N PRO A 82 -5.12 -19.09 11.90
CA PRO A 82 -6.09 -20.05 12.40
C PRO A 82 -6.33 -19.74 13.88
N THR A 83 -7.58 -19.51 14.28
CA THR A 83 -7.98 -19.55 15.69
C THR A 83 -7.57 -20.90 16.23
N ALA A 84 -6.43 -20.97 16.92
CA ALA A 84 -6.05 -22.15 17.66
C ALA A 84 -7.19 -22.44 18.64
N ALA A 85 -7.91 -23.53 18.38
CA ALA A 85 -8.98 -23.98 19.24
C ALA A 85 -8.38 -24.26 20.61
N THR A 86 -8.64 -23.37 21.58
CA THR A 86 -8.48 -23.66 23.00
C THR A 86 -9.38 -24.87 23.28
N SER A 87 -8.76 -26.05 23.31
CA SER A 87 -9.39 -27.32 23.64
C SER A 87 -8.92 -27.71 25.04
N GLY A 88 -9.86 -27.90 25.96
CA GLY A 88 -9.66 -28.65 27.21
C GLY A 88 -9.39 -27.82 28.44
#